data_AF-A0A847CPZ7-F1
#
_entry.id   AF-A0A847CPZ7-F1
#
_cell.length_a   1.000
_cell.length_b   1.000
_cell.length_c   1.000
_cell.angle_alpha   90.00
_cell.angle_beta   90.00
_cell.angle_gamma   90.00
#
_symmetry.space_group_name_H-M   'P 1'
#
loop_
_entity.id
_entity.type
_entity.pdbx_description
1 polymer ?
#
loop_
_entity_poly.entity_id
_entity_poly.type
_entity_poly.pdbx_seq_one_letter_code
_entity_poly.pdbx_strand_id
1 'polypeptide(L)'
;MRIRLDPFVLSLLSFAALGIFLPLRGTAFDYALIASEIAVMLLFFLHGFRLPTSQVLVGLGAWQVHLLILAVTFGLFPLMGLTFRFAGEGHIAPMVIAGVV
;
A
#
# COMPACT_ATOMS: atom_id res chain seq x y z
N MET A 1 -20.04 4.83 -23.05
CA MET A 1 -19.22 4.38 -21.91
C MET A 1 -19.61 5.20 -20.70
N ARG A 2 -20.45 4.70 -19.79
CA ARG A 2 -20.83 5.44 -18.57
C ARG A 2 -19.76 5.21 -17.52
N ILE A 3 -19.03 6.27 -17.14
CA ILE A 3 -18.14 6.26 -15.99
C ILE A 3 -19.03 6.08 -14.76
N ARG A 4 -19.22 4.84 -14.31
CA ARG A 4 -19.81 4.58 -12.99
C ARG A 4 -18.71 4.83 -11.98
N LEU A 5 -18.82 5.94 -11.27
CA LEU A 5 -17.91 6.25 -10.17
C LEU A 5 -18.11 5.18 -9.09
N ASP A 6 -17.06 4.40 -8.84
CA ASP A 6 -17.04 3.40 -7.78
C ASP A 6 -17.08 4.12 -6.42
N PRO A 7 -18.09 3.83 -5.57
CA PRO A 7 -18.17 4.41 -4.23
C PRO A 7 -16.88 4.24 -3.41
N PHE A 8 -16.15 3.12 -3.57
CA PHE A 8 -14.87 2.90 -2.90
C PHE A 8 -13.82 3.92 -3.34
N VAL A 9 -13.69 4.13 -4.65
CA VAL A 9 -12.74 5.12 -5.22
C VAL A 9 -13.13 6.54 -4.81
N LEU A 10 -14.43 6.86 -4.81
CA LEU A 10 -14.92 8.15 -4.34
C LEU A 10 -14.60 8.40 -2.86
N SER A 11 -14.81 7.38 -2.00
CA SER A 11 -14.48 7.47 -0.58
C SER A 11 -12.98 7.62 -0.35
N LEU A 12 -12.15 6.86 -1.08
CA LEU A 12 -10.69 6.96 -1.02
C LEU A 12 -10.22 8.37 -1.41
N LEU A 13 -10.74 8.90 -2.52
CA LEU A 13 -10.38 10.23 -3.00
C LEU A 13 -10.85 11.33 -2.03
N SER A 14 -12.01 11.15 -1.43
CA SER A 14 -12.53 12.05 -0.39
C SER A 14 -11.63 12.06 0.85
N PHE A 15 -11.20 10.89 1.32
CA PHE A 15 -10.25 10.78 2.44
C PHE A 15 -8.89 11.39 2.12
N ALA A 16 -8.38 11.18 0.91
CA ALA A 16 -7.14 11.80 0.45
C ALA A 16 -7.27 13.34 0.42
N ALA A 17 -8.38 13.86 -0.10
CA ALA A 17 -8.67 15.29 -0.10
C ALA A 17 -8.74 15.85 1.33
N LEU A 18 -9.41 15.15 2.25
CA LEU A 18 -9.46 15.55 3.66
C LEU A 18 -8.07 15.65 4.29
N GLY A 19 -7.16 14.72 4.01
CA GLY A 19 -5.78 14.78 4.52
C GLY A 19 -5.00 15.99 3.99
N ILE A 20 -5.26 16.42 2.76
CA ILE A 20 -4.63 17.59 2.14
C ILE A 20 -5.16 18.88 2.74
N PHE A 21 -6.49 19.03 2.85
CA PHE A 21 -7.12 20.27 3.33
C PHE A 21 -7.13 20.39 4.85
N LEU A 22 -7.12 19.28 5.58
CA LEU A 22 -7.16 19.24 7.04
C LEU A 22 -5.98 18.43 7.60
N PRO A 23 -4.74 18.94 7.46
CA PRO A 23 -3.56 18.24 7.92
C PRO A 23 -3.54 18.18 9.46
N LEU A 24 -3.54 16.96 10.00
CA LEU A 24 -3.37 16.74 11.44
C LEU A 24 -1.92 17.06 11.83
N ARG A 25 -1.75 17.82 12.92
CA ARG A 25 -0.45 18.28 13.42
C ARG A 25 -0.38 18.10 14.93
N GLY A 26 0.83 17.97 15.46
CA GLY A 26 1.07 17.78 16.91
C GLY A 26 0.39 16.52 17.43
N THR A 27 -0.18 16.58 18.63
CA THR A 27 -0.79 15.42 19.31
C THR A 27 -1.90 14.75 18.50
N ALA A 28 -2.65 15.51 17.68
CA ALA A 28 -3.68 14.94 16.82
C ALA A 28 -3.10 14.01 15.73
N PHE A 29 -1.87 14.28 15.26
CA PHE A 29 -1.15 13.40 14.34
C PHE A 29 -0.77 12.08 15.02
N ASP A 30 -0.29 12.14 16.27
CA ASP A 30 0.10 10.95 17.03
C ASP A 30 -1.09 10.01 17.24
N TYR A 31 -2.26 10.54 17.60
CA TYR A 31 -3.47 9.75 17.72
C TYR A 31 -3.93 9.16 16.38
N ALA A 32 -3.81 9.91 15.29
CA ALA A 32 -4.16 9.43 13.96
C ALA A 32 -3.22 8.31 13.47
N LEU A 33 -1.94 8.36 13.86
CA LEU A 33 -0.98 7.30 13.58
C LEU A 33 -1.37 6.01 14.29
N ILE A 34 -1.70 6.09 15.58
CA ILE A 34 -2.19 4.94 16.38
C ILE A 34 -3.48 4.37 15.78
N ALA A 35 -4.43 5.25 15.43
CA ALA A 35 -5.69 4.82 14.82
C ALA A 35 -5.47 4.11 13.48
N SER A 36 -4.53 4.59 12.67
CA SER A 36 -4.16 3.98 11.37
C SER A 36 -3.52 2.61 11.57
N GLU A 37 -2.63 2.46 12.55
CA GLU A 37 -2.01 1.18 12.90
C GLU A 37 -3.06 0.15 13.34
N ILE A 38 -3.98 0.54 14.24
CA ILE A 38 -5.10 -0.31 14.68
C ILE A 38 -5.99 -0.68 13.49
N ALA A 39 -6.31 0.27 12.61
CA ALA A 39 -7.15 0.02 11.44
C ALA A 39 -6.50 -0.97 10.47
N VAL A 40 -5.20 -0.83 10.20
CA VAL A 40 -4.42 -1.75 9.37
C VAL A 40 -4.36 -3.14 10.02
N MET A 41 -4.07 -3.21 11.32
CA MET A 41 -4.08 -4.47 12.07
C MET A 41 -5.44 -5.17 11.94
N LEU A 42 -6.54 -4.45 12.16
CA LEU A 42 -7.88 -5.02 12.06
C LEU A 42 -8.23 -5.45 10.64
N LEU A 43 -7.81 -4.68 9.63
CA LEU A 43 -8.00 -5.04 8.22
C LEU A 43 -7.32 -6.37 7.92
N PHE A 44 -6.05 -6.52 8.28
CA PHE A 44 -5.31 -7.77 8.10
C PHE A 44 -5.91 -8.92 8.93
N PHE A 45 -6.33 -8.67 10.17
CA PHE A 45 -6.98 -9.67 11.01
C PHE A 45 -8.28 -10.18 10.39
N LEU A 46 -9.16 -9.28 9.91
CA LEU A 46 -10.43 -9.65 9.27
C LEU A 46 -10.22 -10.35 7.93
N HIS A 47 -9.19 -9.98 7.17
CA HIS A 47 -8.80 -10.68 5.95
C HIS A 47 -8.25 -12.08 6.26
N GLY A 48 -7.42 -12.21 7.28
CA GLY A 48 -6.87 -13.47 7.77
C GLY A 48 -7.96 -14.42 8.26
N PHE A 49 -8.90 -13.92 9.07
CA PHE A 49 -10.02 -14.70 9.61
C PHE A 49 -10.94 -15.29 8.54
N ARG A 50 -11.06 -14.63 7.38
CA ARG A 50 -11.90 -15.09 6.27
C ARG A 50 -11.27 -16.21 5.43
N LEU A 51 -10.00 -16.55 5.64
CA LEU A 51 -9.28 -17.53 4.83
C LEU A 51 -9.44 -18.95 5.41
N PRO A 52 -10.08 -19.88 4.68
CA PRO A 52 -10.13 -21.28 5.07
C PRO A 52 -8.73 -21.91 4.97
N THR A 53 -8.37 -22.73 5.96
CA THR A 53 -7.08 -23.44 5.98
C THR A 53 -6.84 -24.30 4.73
N SER A 54 -7.90 -24.85 4.14
CA SER A 54 -7.85 -25.61 2.88
C SER A 54 -7.41 -24.77 1.69
N GLN A 55 -7.84 -23.50 1.61
CA GLN A 55 -7.44 -22.60 0.52
C GLN A 55 -5.97 -22.20 0.64
N VAL A 56 -5.46 -22.05 1.86
CA VAL A 56 -4.04 -21.79 2.12
C VAL A 56 -3.18 -22.96 1.61
N LEU A 57 -3.56 -24.20 1.92
CA LEU A 57 -2.84 -25.39 1.49
C LEU A 57 -2.82 -25.56 -0.04
N VAL A 58 -3.96 -25.32 -0.70
CA VAL A 58 -4.04 -25.36 -2.17
C VAL A 58 -3.21 -24.23 -2.80
N GLY A 59 -3.23 -23.03 -2.21
CA GLY A 59 -2.42 -21.90 -2.63
C GLY A 59 -0.93 -22.23 -2.61
N LEU A 60 -0.44 -22.86 -1.54
CA LEU A 60 0.97 -23.26 -1.41
C LEU A 60 1.42 -24.24 -2.52
N GLY A 61 0.51 -25.05 -3.07
CA GLY A 61 0.79 -25.94 -4.19
C GLY A 61 1.17 -25.20 -5.49
N ALA A 62 0.73 -23.94 -5.66
CA ALA A 62 1.05 -23.10 -6.80
C ALA A 62 2.39 -22.36 -6.63
N TRP A 63 3.46 -23.09 -6.29
CA TRP A 63 4.76 -22.51 -5.95
C TRP A 63 5.39 -21.71 -7.10
N GLN A 64 5.13 -22.07 -8.36
CA GLN A 64 5.58 -21.31 -9.54
C GLN A 64 4.98 -19.90 -9.57
N VAL A 65 3.71 -19.77 -9.20
CA VAL A 65 3.02 -18.47 -9.12
C VAL A 65 3.57 -17.66 -7.95
N HIS A 66 3.84 -18.30 -6.80
CA HIS A 66 4.44 -17.63 -5.66
C HIS A 66 5.84 -17.10 -5.98
N LEU A 67 6.68 -17.88 -6.67
CA LEU A 67 8.00 -17.42 -7.13
C LEU A 67 7.89 -16.26 -8.11
N LEU A 68 6.94 -16.29 -9.04
CA LEU A 68 6.71 -15.18 -9.96
C LEU A 68 6.30 -13.91 -9.20
N ILE A 69 5.34 -14.01 -8.28
CA ILE A 69 4.90 -12.88 -7.46
C ILE A 69 6.07 -12.34 -6.62
N LEU A 70 6.88 -13.21 -6.02
CA LEU A 70 8.05 -12.81 -5.25
C LEU A 70 9.09 -12.13 -6.15
N ALA A 71 9.39 -12.68 -7.31
CA ALA A 71 10.35 -12.10 -8.26
C ALA A 71 9.89 -10.73 -8.78
N VAL A 72 8.59 -10.54 -9.00
CA VAL A 72 8.05 -9.24 -9.42
C VAL A 72 8.03 -8.26 -8.26
N THR A 73 7.50 -8.65 -7.10
CA THR A 73 7.32 -7.74 -5.95
C THR A 73 8.63 -7.39 -5.25
N PHE A 74 9.58 -8.32 -5.15
CA PHE A 74 10.86 -8.12 -4.47
C PHE A 74 12.06 -7.99 -5.42
N GLY A 75 11.89 -8.30 -6.71
CA GLY A 75 12.90 -8.07 -7.73
C GLY A 75 12.54 -6.86 -8.59
N LEU A 76 11.48 -6.99 -9.39
CA LEU A 76 11.12 -5.98 -10.40
C LEU A 76 10.75 -4.63 -9.77
N PHE A 77 9.87 -4.59 -8.77
CA PHE A 77 9.44 -3.32 -8.16
C PHE A 77 10.59 -2.57 -7.46
N PRO A 78 11.44 -3.22 -6.63
CA PRO A 78 12.62 -2.57 -6.08
C PRO A 78 13.61 -2.09 -7.14
N LEU A 79 13.81 -2.86 -8.23
CA LEU A 79 14.64 -2.42 -9.36
C LEU A 79 14.06 -1.16 -10.02
N MET A 80 12.74 -1.07 -10.17
CA MET A 80 12.09 0.15 -10.65
C MET A 80 12.33 1.32 -9.67
N GLY A 81 12.14 1.11 -8.36
CA GLY A 81 12.43 2.13 -7.34
C GLY A 81 13.87 2.62 -7.41
N LEU A 82 14.83 1.70 -7.55
CA LEU A 82 16.25 2.03 -7.67
C LEU A 82 16.55 2.80 -8.97
N THR A 83 15.87 2.47 -10.07
CA THR A 83 15.96 3.21 -11.34
C THR A 83 15.46 4.64 -11.16
N PHE A 84 14.34 4.84 -10.44
CA PHE A 84 13.85 6.19 -10.11
C PHE A 84 14.83 6.97 -9.22
N ARG A 85 15.48 6.30 -8.26
CA ARG A 85 16.52 6.91 -7.44
C ARG A 85 17.68 7.43 -8.29
N PHE A 86 18.29 6.58 -9.13
CA PHE A 86 19.42 7.00 -9.96
C PHE A 86 19.03 8.05 -11.01
N ALA A 87 17.83 7.97 -11.59
CA ALA A 87 17.35 8.96 -12.55
C ALA A 87 16.98 10.31 -11.90
N GLY A 88 16.50 10.28 -10.65
CA GLY A 88 16.07 11.45 -9.88
C GLY A 88 17.15 12.09 -9.02
N GLU A 89 18.31 11.45 -8.87
CA GLU A 89 19.46 11.97 -8.13
C GLU A 89 19.87 13.35 -8.68
N GLY A 90 19.90 14.35 -7.80
CA GLY A 90 20.19 15.76 -8.12
C GLY A 90 18.98 16.61 -8.51
N HIS A 91 17.83 16.03 -8.85
CA HIS A 91 16.62 16.78 -9.27
C HIS A 91 15.46 16.68 -8.28
N ILE A 92 15.40 15.59 -7.49
CA ILE A 92 14.30 15.29 -6.57
C ILE A 92 14.83 15.29 -5.14
N ALA A 93 14.03 15.80 -4.19
CA ALA A 93 14.39 15.82 -2.78
C ALA A 93 14.65 14.38 -2.26
N PRO A 94 15.74 14.14 -1.51
CA PRO A 94 16.11 12.79 -1.07
C PRO A 94 15.02 12.08 -0.28
N MET A 95 14.22 12.81 0.49
CA MET A 95 13.10 12.29 1.27
C MET A 95 11.95 11.76 0.39
N VAL A 96 11.74 12.35 -0.78
CA VAL A 96 10.73 11.89 -1.74
C VAL A 96 11.22 10.64 -2.45
N ILE A 97 12.51 10.59 -2.82
CA ILE A 97 13.14 9.41 -3.42
C ILE A 97 13.09 8.21 -2.45
N ALA A 98 13.33 8.46 -1.16
CA ALA A 98 13.27 7.43 -0.12
C ALA A 98 11.87 6.82 0.07
N GLY A 99 10.80 7.51 -0.34
CA GLY A 99 9.44 6.97 -0.31
C GLY A 99 9.11 6.08 -1.53
N VAL A 100 9.94 6.10 -2.57
CA VAL A 100 9.75 5.34 -3.82
C VAL A 100 10.53 4.02 -3.82
N VAL A 101 11.60 3.94 -3.04
CA VAL A 101 12.48 2.76 -2.89
C VAL A 101 12.11 2.00 -1.63
#